data_AF-A0A1D8GEC3-F1
#
_entry.id   AF-A0A1D8GEC3-F1
#
_cell.length_a   1.000
_cell.length_b   1.000
_cell.length_c   1.000
_cell.angle_alpha   90.00
_cell.angle_beta   90.00
_cell.angle_gamma   90.00
#
_symmetry.space_group_name_H-M   'P 1'
#
loop_
_entity.id
_entity.type
_entity.pdbx_description
1 polymer ?
#
loop_
_entity_poly.entity_id
_entity_poly.type
_entity_poly.pdbx_seq_one_letter_code
_entity_poly.pdbx_strand_id
1 'polypeptide(L)'
;MYLEEIKMTRIQPCTADSGRMKFKAKFSRDVSEILPYINGRMQRAIYHKTAGTLTFHKEFRMITIYPEKLAVSKVINETDAFEVISLVQDLINDTYEKRDEIEPLYEMRERISPIEVYKHLPKLNCKRCGEMACMAFASKIVSSAQNIKRCLPLYEEEYKGNLEKLDTILQILGYE
;
A
#
# COMPACT_ATOMS: atom_id res chain seq x y z
N MET A 1 3.79 -19.20 -16.89
CA MET A 1 3.01 -18.42 -15.92
C MET A 1 2.98 -19.21 -14.63
N TYR A 2 3.31 -18.59 -13.49
CA TYR A 2 3.45 -19.30 -12.20
C TYR A 2 2.10 -19.59 -11.55
N LEU A 3 1.23 -18.58 -11.49
CA LEU A 3 -0.15 -18.65 -11.01
C LEU A 3 -1.09 -18.57 -12.23
N GLU A 4 -1.76 -19.69 -12.52
CA GLU A 4 -2.56 -19.89 -13.74
C GLU A 4 -3.93 -19.21 -13.67
N GLU A 5 -4.58 -19.33 -12.51
CA GLU A 5 -5.93 -18.81 -12.27
C GLU A 5 -6.09 -18.29 -10.83
N ILE A 6 -6.89 -17.23 -10.71
CA ILE A 6 -7.51 -16.77 -9.46
C ILE A 6 -9.04 -16.82 -9.64
N LYS A 7 -9.70 -17.79 -9.01
CA LYS A 7 -11.14 -18.01 -9.17
C LYS A 7 -11.93 -17.33 -8.06
N MET A 8 -12.79 -16.37 -8.42
CA MET A 8 -13.68 -15.73 -7.45
C MET A 8 -14.66 -16.76 -6.86
N THR A 9 -14.69 -16.85 -5.52
CA THR A 9 -15.51 -17.83 -4.78
C THR A 9 -16.72 -17.21 -4.11
N ARG A 10 -16.63 -15.94 -3.72
CA ARG A 10 -17.68 -15.25 -2.96
C ARG A 10 -17.53 -13.74 -3.11
N ILE A 11 -18.61 -13.03 -3.41
CA ILE A 11 -18.71 -11.57 -3.36
C ILE A 11 -19.89 -11.16 -2.48
N GLN A 12 -19.71 -10.17 -1.63
CA GLN A 12 -20.72 -9.72 -0.65
C GLN A 12 -20.61 -8.23 -0.34
N PRO A 13 -21.66 -7.60 0.19
CA PRO A 13 -21.56 -6.25 0.73
C PRO A 13 -20.50 -6.14 1.83
N CYS A 14 -19.80 -5.01 1.86
CA CYS A 14 -18.85 -4.66 2.90
C CYS A 14 -19.64 -4.25 4.16
N THR A 15 -19.26 -4.82 5.30
CA THR A 15 -19.92 -4.53 6.59
C THR A 15 -19.55 -3.13 7.11
N ALA A 16 -18.40 -2.60 6.70
CA ALA A 16 -17.84 -1.35 7.20
C ALA A 16 -18.09 -0.13 6.29
N ASP A 17 -18.63 -0.32 5.09
CA ASP A 17 -18.86 0.76 4.11
C ASP A 17 -20.09 0.43 3.26
N SER A 18 -21.21 1.09 3.59
CA SER A 18 -22.50 0.91 2.94
C SER A 18 -22.45 1.42 1.51
N GLY A 19 -22.26 0.51 0.55
CA GLY A 19 -22.12 0.82 -0.88
C GLY A 19 -20.92 0.14 -1.53
N ARG A 20 -20.02 -0.47 -0.73
CA ARG A 20 -18.89 -1.23 -1.25
C ARG A 20 -19.08 -2.73 -1.06
N MET A 21 -18.36 -3.50 -1.84
CA MET A 21 -18.31 -4.95 -1.79
C MET A 21 -17.00 -5.44 -1.18
N LYS A 22 -16.97 -6.73 -0.84
CA LYS A 22 -15.80 -7.52 -0.50
C LYS A 22 -15.89 -8.85 -1.22
N PHE A 23 -14.77 -9.39 -1.68
CA PHE A 23 -14.75 -10.71 -2.30
C PHE A 23 -13.61 -11.57 -1.77
N LYS A 24 -13.76 -12.88 -1.98
CA LYS A 24 -12.73 -13.88 -1.78
C LYS A 24 -12.54 -14.66 -3.07
N ALA A 25 -11.30 -14.96 -3.41
CA ALA A 25 -10.94 -15.80 -4.54
C ALA A 25 -9.94 -16.88 -4.13
N LYS A 26 -9.91 -18.02 -4.81
CA LYS A 26 -8.99 -19.11 -4.57
C LYS A 26 -7.91 -19.12 -5.66
N PHE A 27 -6.68 -19.41 -5.28
CA PHE A 27 -5.58 -19.57 -6.21
C PHE A 27 -5.53 -20.99 -6.77
N SER A 28 -5.03 -21.11 -7.99
CA SER A 28 -4.69 -22.39 -8.63
C SER A 28 -3.54 -23.13 -7.94
N ARG A 29 -2.71 -22.42 -7.15
CA ARG A 29 -1.60 -22.97 -6.37
C ARG A 29 -1.34 -22.18 -5.09
N ASP A 30 -0.53 -22.76 -4.22
CA ASP A 30 0.09 -22.05 -3.10
C ASP A 30 1.14 -21.05 -3.62
N VAL A 31 1.12 -19.82 -3.10
CA VAL A 31 2.02 -18.71 -3.46
C VAL A 31 2.88 -18.22 -2.29
N SER A 32 2.95 -18.98 -1.19
CA SER A 32 3.66 -18.60 0.04
C SER A 32 5.11 -18.23 -0.21
N GLU A 33 5.78 -18.95 -1.12
CA GLU A 33 7.19 -18.72 -1.48
C GLU A 33 7.43 -17.35 -2.14
N ILE A 34 6.39 -16.74 -2.73
CA ILE A 34 6.47 -15.47 -3.46
C ILE A 34 6.13 -14.27 -2.58
N LEU A 35 5.43 -14.47 -1.47
CA LEU A 35 5.06 -13.37 -0.56
C LEU A 35 6.27 -12.55 -0.05
N PRO A 36 7.41 -13.17 0.34
CA PRO A 36 8.61 -12.42 0.74
C PRO A 36 9.21 -11.57 -0.38
N TYR A 37 9.15 -12.03 -1.62
CA TYR A 37 9.62 -11.27 -2.78
C TYR A 37 8.70 -10.08 -3.09
N ILE A 38 7.38 -10.29 -3.01
CA ILE A 38 6.41 -9.19 -3.12
C ILE A 38 6.67 -8.16 -2.01
N ASN A 39 6.95 -8.61 -0.79
CA ASN A 39 7.29 -7.73 0.34
C ASN A 39 8.60 -6.97 0.09
N GLY A 40 9.62 -7.61 -0.47
CA GLY A 40 10.89 -6.97 -0.82
C GLY A 40 10.70 -5.81 -1.79
N ARG A 41 9.97 -6.07 -2.89
CA ARG A 41 9.67 -5.09 -3.93
C ARG A 41 8.67 -4.00 -3.50
N MET A 42 7.69 -4.31 -2.66
CA MET A 42 6.58 -3.40 -2.33
C MET A 42 6.72 -2.82 -0.92
N GLN A 43 7.16 -1.56 -0.82
CA GLN A 43 7.33 -0.86 0.47
C GLN A 43 6.05 -0.63 1.26
N ARG A 44 4.91 -0.54 0.57
CA ARG A 44 3.61 -0.31 1.19
C ARG A 44 2.88 -1.60 1.58
N ALA A 45 3.49 -2.76 1.31
CA ALA A 45 2.95 -4.04 1.72
C ALA A 45 3.26 -4.29 3.21
N ILE A 46 2.33 -4.94 3.88
CA ILE A 46 2.46 -5.41 5.25
C ILE A 46 2.50 -6.93 5.18
N TYR A 47 3.69 -7.48 5.38
CA TYR A 47 3.88 -8.91 5.51
C TYR A 47 3.77 -9.35 6.96
N HIS A 48 2.86 -10.29 7.23
CA HIS A 48 2.68 -10.91 8.54
C HIS A 48 3.25 -12.33 8.51
N LYS A 49 4.51 -12.46 8.92
CA LYS A 49 5.27 -13.73 8.90
C LYS A 49 4.52 -14.90 9.55
N THR A 50 3.99 -14.73 10.76
CA THR A 50 3.26 -15.78 11.49
C THR A 50 2.00 -16.26 10.77
N ALA A 51 1.31 -15.34 10.09
CA ALA A 51 0.09 -15.67 9.35
C ALA A 51 0.37 -16.10 7.91
N GLY A 52 1.59 -15.88 7.41
CA GLY A 52 1.94 -16.07 6.00
C GLY A 52 1.10 -15.20 5.06
N THR A 53 0.77 -13.97 5.45
CA THR A 53 -0.08 -13.09 4.65
C THR A 53 0.61 -11.80 4.26
N LEU A 54 0.24 -11.25 3.11
CA LEU A 54 0.70 -9.96 2.64
C LEU A 54 -0.51 -9.06 2.35
N THR A 55 -0.56 -7.89 2.98
CA THR A 55 -1.67 -6.93 2.82
C THR A 55 -1.15 -5.60 2.28
N PHE A 56 -1.80 -5.06 1.26
CA PHE A 56 -1.49 -3.73 0.74
C PHE A 56 -2.77 -3.00 0.35
N HIS A 57 -2.65 -1.69 0.18
CA HIS A 57 -3.72 -0.83 -0.29
C HIS A 57 -3.39 -0.35 -1.70
N LYS A 58 -4.37 -0.44 -2.60
CA LYS A 58 -4.33 0.19 -3.91
C LYS A 58 -5.52 1.14 -3.98
N GLU A 59 -5.24 2.43 -3.97
CA GLU A 59 -6.27 3.48 -3.86
C GLU A 59 -7.15 3.23 -2.61
N PHE A 60 -8.44 3.01 -2.80
CA PHE A 60 -9.39 2.73 -1.73
C PHE A 60 -9.55 1.23 -1.42
N ARG A 61 -8.95 0.34 -2.24
CA ARG A 61 -9.11 -1.12 -2.17
C ARG A 61 -8.08 -1.68 -1.18
N MET A 62 -8.53 -2.50 -0.24
CA MET A 62 -7.65 -3.23 0.68
C MET A 62 -7.56 -4.67 0.23
N ILE A 63 -6.35 -5.12 -0.09
CA ILE A 63 -6.03 -6.39 -0.72
C ILE A 63 -5.17 -7.21 0.24
N THR A 64 -5.58 -8.43 0.55
CA THR A 64 -4.82 -9.38 1.38
C THR A 64 -4.61 -10.69 0.62
N ILE A 65 -3.35 -11.01 0.38
CA ILE A 65 -2.89 -12.26 -0.23
C ILE A 65 -2.57 -13.24 0.90
N TYR A 66 -3.21 -14.41 0.85
CA TYR A 66 -2.93 -15.58 1.67
C TYR A 66 -2.23 -16.64 0.80
N PRO A 67 -1.67 -17.72 1.40
CA PRO A 67 -1.04 -18.80 0.66
C PRO A 67 -1.84 -19.34 -0.54
N GLU A 68 -3.14 -19.60 -0.35
CA GLU A 68 -3.98 -20.24 -1.38
C GLU A 68 -5.20 -19.40 -1.80
N LYS A 69 -5.30 -18.16 -1.33
CA LYS A 69 -6.51 -17.34 -1.54
C LYS A 69 -6.23 -15.85 -1.49
N LEU A 70 -7.14 -15.10 -2.10
CA LEU A 70 -7.21 -13.66 -2.08
C LEU A 70 -8.44 -13.21 -1.29
N ALA A 71 -8.28 -12.18 -0.46
CA ALA A 71 -9.40 -11.44 0.11
C ALA A 71 -9.26 -9.96 -0.21
N VAL A 72 -10.33 -9.36 -0.72
CA VAL A 72 -10.36 -7.94 -1.06
C VAL A 72 -11.59 -7.30 -0.46
N SER A 73 -11.45 -6.06 -0.01
CA SER A 73 -12.55 -5.25 0.51
C SER A 73 -12.54 -3.85 -0.11
N LYS A 74 -13.67 -3.15 0.05
CA LYS A 74 -13.90 -1.80 -0.47
C LYS A 74 -13.96 -1.71 -2.00
N VAL A 75 -14.32 -2.82 -2.64
CA VAL A 75 -14.49 -2.94 -4.09
C VAL A 75 -15.80 -2.26 -4.50
N ILE A 76 -15.86 -1.61 -5.65
CA ILE A 76 -17.06 -0.88 -6.09
C ILE A 76 -18.13 -1.86 -6.57
N ASN A 77 -17.75 -2.78 -7.45
CA ASN A 77 -18.64 -3.71 -8.13
C ASN A 77 -17.85 -4.96 -8.60
N GLU A 78 -18.51 -5.82 -9.38
CA GLU A 78 -17.89 -7.02 -9.96
C GLU A 78 -16.77 -6.71 -10.95
N THR A 79 -16.92 -5.69 -11.80
CA THR A 79 -15.88 -5.27 -12.74
C THR A 79 -14.60 -4.88 -12.01
N ASP A 80 -14.71 -4.06 -10.97
CA ASP A 80 -13.60 -3.70 -10.09
C ASP A 80 -12.98 -4.96 -9.44
N ALA A 81 -13.81 -5.94 -9.03
CA ALA A 81 -13.28 -7.19 -8.48
C ALA A 81 -12.41 -7.96 -9.49
N PHE A 82 -12.82 -8.02 -10.77
CA PHE A 82 -12.01 -8.64 -11.83
C PHE A 82 -10.74 -7.87 -12.15
N GLU A 83 -10.77 -6.52 -12.13
CA GLU A 83 -9.56 -5.70 -12.25
C GLU A 83 -8.56 -6.02 -11.14
N VAL A 84 -9.02 -6.14 -9.90
CA VAL A 84 -8.15 -6.49 -8.77
C VAL A 84 -7.60 -7.91 -8.91
N ILE A 85 -8.42 -8.86 -9.39
CA ILE A 85 -7.95 -10.22 -9.66
C ILE A 85 -6.82 -10.21 -10.69
N SER A 86 -7.01 -9.54 -11.83
CA SER A 86 -5.96 -9.41 -12.86
C SER A 86 -4.71 -8.77 -12.28
N LEU A 87 -4.85 -7.65 -11.55
CA LEU A 87 -3.74 -6.95 -10.92
C LEU A 87 -2.93 -7.85 -9.98
N VAL A 88 -3.61 -8.68 -9.17
CA VAL A 88 -2.94 -9.59 -8.23
C VAL A 88 -2.27 -10.75 -8.97
N GLN A 89 -2.91 -11.27 -10.02
CA GLN A 89 -2.33 -12.33 -10.84
C GLN A 89 -1.06 -11.86 -11.55
N ASP A 90 -1.10 -10.66 -12.15
CA ASP A 90 0.04 -10.04 -12.80
C ASP A 90 1.16 -9.75 -11.79
N LEU A 91 0.82 -9.20 -10.62
CA LEU A 91 1.79 -8.96 -9.55
C LEU A 91 2.52 -10.23 -9.13
N ILE A 92 1.81 -11.33 -8.91
CA ILE A 92 2.40 -12.61 -8.48
C ILE A 92 3.28 -13.18 -9.60
N ASN A 93 2.81 -13.18 -10.83
CA ASN A 93 3.54 -13.75 -11.98
C ASN A 93 4.79 -12.92 -12.32
N ASP A 94 4.68 -11.60 -12.38
CA ASP A 94 5.82 -10.69 -12.64
C ASP A 94 6.86 -10.77 -11.51
N THR A 95 6.42 -10.89 -10.25
CA THR A 95 7.34 -11.09 -9.12
C THR A 95 8.03 -12.44 -9.19
N TYR A 96 7.33 -13.51 -9.59
CA TYR A 96 7.95 -14.83 -9.77
C TYR A 96 9.00 -14.83 -10.90
N GLU A 97 8.69 -14.18 -12.02
CA GLU A 97 9.59 -14.07 -13.18
C GLU A 97 10.87 -13.32 -12.82
N LYS A 98 10.75 -12.22 -12.07
CA LYS A 98 11.88 -11.37 -11.64
C LYS A 98 12.44 -11.73 -10.27
N ARG A 99 12.08 -12.89 -9.70
CA ARG A 99 12.44 -13.25 -8.31
C ARG A 99 13.95 -13.25 -8.08
N ASP A 100 14.73 -13.60 -9.12
CA ASP A 100 16.20 -13.66 -9.04
C ASP A 100 16.84 -12.24 -8.99
N GLU A 101 16.08 -11.19 -9.28
CA GLU A 101 16.46 -9.77 -9.18
C GLU A 101 15.94 -9.08 -7.91
N ILE A 102 15.14 -9.78 -7.10
CA ILE A 102 14.44 -9.22 -5.95
C ILE A 102 15.00 -9.84 -4.67
N GLU A 103 15.53 -9.00 -3.78
CA GLU A 103 15.91 -9.44 -2.44
C GLU A 103 14.63 -9.72 -1.62
N PRO A 104 14.40 -10.97 -1.17
CA PRO A 104 13.21 -11.32 -0.41
C PRO A 104 13.24 -10.70 0.99
N LEU A 105 12.11 -10.15 1.42
CA LEU A 105 11.96 -9.61 2.77
C LEU A 105 11.00 -10.49 3.58
N TYR A 106 11.56 -11.27 4.50
CA TYR A 106 10.80 -12.21 5.35
C TYR A 106 10.24 -11.57 6.63
N GLU A 107 10.63 -10.33 6.92
CA GLU A 107 10.21 -9.62 8.12
C GLU A 107 9.13 -8.57 7.78
N MET A 108 8.32 -8.25 8.79
CA MET A 108 7.37 -7.14 8.68
C MET A 108 8.15 -5.84 8.57
N ARG A 109 7.91 -5.08 7.50
CA ARG A 109 8.58 -3.78 7.29
C ARG A 109 8.20 -2.83 8.42
N GLU A 110 9.19 -2.16 9.00
CA GLU A 110 8.92 -1.03 9.90
C GLU A 110 8.20 0.06 9.09
N ARG A 111 7.03 0.48 9.56
CA ARG A 111 6.30 1.57 8.91
C ARG A 111 7.08 2.85 9.13
N ILE A 112 7.20 3.67 8.08
CA ILE A 112 7.62 5.06 8.24
C ILE A 112 6.70 5.69 9.28
N SER A 113 7.31 6.15 10.36
CA SER A 113 6.60 6.76 11.46
C SER A 113 6.18 8.17 11.07
N PRO A 114 5.02 8.67 11.52
CA PRO A 114 4.64 10.08 11.32
C PRO A 114 5.71 11.06 11.81
N ILE A 115 6.50 10.65 12.81
CA ILE A 115 7.57 11.50 13.35
C ILE A 115 8.73 11.66 12.36
N GLU A 116 9.04 10.68 11.52
CA GLU A 116 10.06 10.81 10.46
C GLU A 116 9.65 11.84 9.41
N VAL A 117 8.40 11.81 8.95
CA VAL A 117 7.88 12.85 8.05
C VAL A 117 7.88 14.21 8.76
N TYR A 118 7.38 14.27 9.99
CA TYR A 118 7.28 15.51 10.77
C TYR A 118 8.64 16.19 10.98
N LYS A 119 9.72 15.42 11.20
CA LYS A 119 11.08 15.95 11.38
C LYS A 119 11.51 16.88 10.24
N HIS A 120 11.06 16.61 9.02
CA HIS A 120 11.42 17.34 7.81
C HIS A 120 10.35 18.32 7.34
N LEU A 121 9.20 18.44 8.00
CA LEU A 121 8.24 19.52 7.68
C LEU A 121 8.75 20.89 8.16
N PRO A 122 8.22 22.01 7.62
CA PRO A 122 8.49 23.37 8.12
C PRO A 122 8.07 23.63 9.58
N LYS A 123 7.20 22.78 10.15
CA LYS A 123 6.71 22.85 11.55
C LYS A 123 6.02 24.15 11.95
N LEU A 124 5.55 24.93 10.98
CA LEU A 124 4.88 26.22 11.21
C LEU A 124 3.48 26.10 11.85
N ASN A 125 2.87 24.91 11.84
CA ASN A 125 1.48 24.68 12.29
C ASN A 125 0.48 25.71 11.69
N CYS A 126 0.74 26.17 10.46
CA CYS A 126 0.02 27.28 9.83
C CYS A 126 -1.40 26.96 9.35
N LYS A 127 -1.79 25.67 9.38
CA LYS A 127 -3.11 25.15 8.96
C LYS A 127 -3.49 25.39 7.50
N ARG A 128 -2.58 25.92 6.66
CA ARG A 128 -2.81 26.16 5.21
C ARG A 128 -3.14 24.88 4.43
N CYS A 129 -2.73 23.72 4.93
CA CYS A 129 -3.05 22.40 4.36
C CYS A 129 -4.40 21.83 4.83
N GLY A 130 -5.15 22.54 5.69
CA GLY A 130 -6.42 22.08 6.27
C GLY A 130 -6.28 21.21 7.52
N GLU A 131 -5.06 20.95 8.00
CA GLU A 131 -4.80 20.15 9.19
C GLU A 131 -4.52 21.01 10.43
N MET A 132 -4.91 20.52 11.61
CA MET A 132 -4.78 21.25 12.89
C MET A 132 -3.33 21.56 13.29
N ALA A 133 -2.39 20.70 12.89
CA ALA A 133 -0.96 20.83 13.18
C ALA A 133 -0.13 20.09 12.12
N CYS A 134 1.15 20.43 11.97
CA CYS A 134 2.08 19.74 11.07
C CYS A 134 2.24 18.26 11.43
N MET A 135 2.13 17.88 12.71
CA MET A 135 2.14 16.47 13.13
C MET A 135 0.90 15.72 12.63
N ALA A 136 -0.28 16.35 12.65
CA ALA A 136 -1.50 15.75 12.10
C ALA A 136 -1.39 15.56 10.58
N PHE A 137 -0.80 16.54 9.89
CA PHE A 137 -0.48 16.43 8.47
C PHE A 137 0.49 15.26 8.18
N ALA A 138 1.59 15.16 8.93
CA ALA A 138 2.56 14.07 8.79
C ALA A 138 1.92 12.68 8.95
N SER A 139 1.06 12.50 9.96
CA SER A 139 0.29 11.26 10.15
C SER A 139 -0.59 10.91 8.95
N LYS A 140 -1.20 11.91 8.30
CA LYS A 140 -2.02 11.70 7.11
C LYS A 140 -1.22 11.46 5.84
N ILE A 141 0.02 11.96 5.74
CA ILE A 141 0.93 11.61 4.64
C ILE A 141 1.32 10.13 4.74
N VAL A 142 1.72 9.66 5.94
CA VAL A 142 2.04 8.23 6.16
C VAL A 142 0.86 7.31 5.86
N SER A 143 -0.37 7.70 6.19
CA SER A 143 -1.57 6.91 5.89
C SER A 143 -2.14 7.14 4.48
N SER A 144 -1.52 7.99 3.68
CA SER A 144 -2.00 8.43 2.36
C SER A 144 -3.41 9.02 2.34
N ALA A 145 -3.85 9.55 3.47
CA ALA A 145 -5.11 10.28 3.60
C ALA A 145 -4.99 11.76 3.20
N GLN A 146 -3.79 12.22 2.84
CA GLN A 146 -3.52 13.59 2.42
C GLN A 146 -2.39 13.63 1.38
N ASN A 147 -2.31 14.71 0.59
CA ASN A 147 -1.25 14.88 -0.41
C ASN A 147 -0.14 15.82 0.09
N ILE A 148 1.13 15.43 -0.08
CA ILE A 148 2.28 16.23 0.34
C ILE A 148 2.29 17.64 -0.29
N LYS A 149 1.80 17.76 -1.54
CA LYS A 149 1.67 19.01 -2.31
C LYS A 149 0.75 20.05 -1.64
N ARG A 150 -0.04 19.65 -0.62
CA ARG A 150 -0.88 20.56 0.18
C ARG A 150 -0.09 21.36 1.22
N CYS A 151 1.16 20.99 1.52
CA CYS A 151 2.03 21.78 2.38
C CYS A 151 2.70 22.90 1.56
N LEU A 152 1.96 23.97 1.25
CA LEU A 152 2.49 25.09 0.45
C LEU A 152 3.84 25.64 0.95
N PRO A 153 4.06 25.84 2.28
CA PRO A 153 5.34 26.34 2.77
C PRO A 153 6.52 25.42 2.49
N LEU A 154 6.31 24.12 2.30
CA LEU A 154 7.39 23.17 2.00
C LEU A 154 8.07 23.46 0.65
N TYR A 155 7.39 24.19 -0.24
CA TYR A 155 7.89 24.54 -1.57
C TYR A 155 8.41 25.99 -1.65
N GLU A 156 8.46 26.70 -0.52
CA GLU A 156 9.10 28.03 -0.44
C GLU A 156 10.63 27.84 -0.35
N GLU A 157 11.40 28.79 -0.91
CA GLU A 157 12.87 28.69 -1.00
C GLU A 157 13.56 28.43 0.36
N GLU A 158 13.01 28.99 1.44
CA GLU A 158 13.51 28.79 2.81
C GLU A 158 13.50 27.31 3.24
N TYR A 159 12.59 26.49 2.69
CA TYR A 159 12.39 25.09 3.08
C TYR A 159 12.82 24.10 2.00
N LYS A 160 13.58 24.54 0.98
CA LYS A 160 14.05 23.65 -0.08
C LYS A 160 14.86 22.45 0.45
N GLY A 161 15.76 22.69 1.41
CA GLY A 161 16.54 21.62 2.05
C GLY A 161 15.71 20.67 2.93
N ASN A 162 14.50 21.08 3.34
CA ASN A 162 13.55 20.20 4.01
C ASN A 162 12.90 19.24 3.03
N LEU A 163 12.50 19.74 1.86
CA LEU A 163 11.92 18.94 0.78
C LEU A 163 12.90 17.89 0.28
N GLU A 164 14.17 18.24 0.06
CA GLU A 164 15.22 17.30 -0.36
C GLU A 164 15.41 16.14 0.63
N LYS A 165 15.41 16.42 1.94
CA LYS A 165 15.51 15.38 2.97
C LYS A 165 14.26 14.51 3.06
N LEU A 166 13.11 15.05 2.68
CA LEU A 166 11.84 14.35 2.70
C LEU A 166 11.64 13.50 1.43
N ASP A 167 12.37 13.77 0.35
CA ASP A 167 12.22 13.11 -0.95
C ASP A 167 12.32 11.58 -0.86
N THR A 168 13.37 11.06 -0.20
CA THR A 168 13.53 9.60 -0.01
C THR A 168 12.34 9.01 0.76
N ILE A 169 11.83 9.70 1.77
CA ILE A 169 10.66 9.26 2.53
C ILE A 169 9.40 9.28 1.65
N LEU A 170 9.24 10.29 0.80
CA LEU A 170 8.10 10.42 -0.11
C LEU A 170 8.12 9.37 -1.21
N GLN A 171 9.28 9.09 -1.79
CA GLN A 171 9.47 7.98 -2.72
C GLN A 171 9.09 6.65 -2.06
N ILE A 172 9.50 6.44 -0.80
CA ILE A 172 9.15 5.23 -0.07
C ILE A 172 7.64 5.11 0.18
N LEU A 173 7.00 6.25 0.43
CA LEU A 173 5.56 6.36 0.58
C LEU A 173 4.82 6.35 -0.78
N GLY A 174 5.51 6.28 -1.92
CA GLY A 174 4.90 6.25 -3.25
C GLY A 174 4.26 7.58 -3.67
N TYR A 175 4.82 8.71 -3.22
CA TYR A 175 4.49 10.03 -3.76
C TYR A 175 5.46 10.38 -4.90
N GLU A 176 4.90 10.86 -6.01
CA GLU A 176 5.60 11.39 -7.20
C GLU A 176 5.60 12.93 -7.23
#